data_AF-A0A8T6MAQ8-F1
#
_entry.id   AF-A0A8T6MAQ8-F1
#
_cell.length_a   1.000
_cell.length_b   1.000
_cell.length_c   1.000
_cell.angle_alpha   90.00
_cell.angle_beta   90.00
_cell.angle_gamma   90.00
#
_symmetry.space_group_name_H-M   'P 1'
#
loop_
_entity.id
_entity.type
_entity.pdbx_description
1 polymer ?
#
loop_
_entity_poly.entity_id
_entity_poly.type
_entity_poly.pdbx_seq_one_letter_code
_entity_poly.pdbx_strand_id
1 'polypeptide(L)' 'MGKKKVVKKGKKPHKNKPTSKKYSMYKVEGVTLKKERFCPRCGPGIFLMKAKERLYCGKCHYAEFGKSVVPKEIKKK' A
#
# COMPACT_ATOMS: atom_id res chain seq x y z
N MET A 1 46.65 -30.97 9.94
CA MET A 1 45.48 -30.35 10.58
C MET A 1 44.71 -29.54 9.54
N GLY A 2 43.40 -29.78 9.42
CA GLY A 2 42.64 -29.71 8.17
C GLY A 2 42.33 -28.33 7.58
N LYS A 3 42.26 -28.29 6.24
CA LYS A 3 41.78 -27.16 5.44
C LYS A 3 40.27 -26.97 5.68
N LYS A 4 39.89 -25.88 6.34
CA LYS A 4 38.49 -25.49 6.57
C LYS A 4 37.87 -25.10 5.22
N LYS A 5 36.98 -25.95 4.67
CA LYS A 5 36.20 -25.64 3.46
C LYS A 5 35.25 -24.48 3.77
N VAL A 6 35.53 -23.30 3.21
CA VAL A 6 34.60 -22.16 3.24
C VAL A 6 33.43 -22.49 2.32
N VAL A 7 32.28 -22.83 2.90
CA VAL A 7 31.03 -23.07 2.17
C VAL A 7 30.56 -21.71 1.63
N LYS A 8 30.76 -21.48 0.33
CA LYS A 8 30.26 -20.29 -0.36
C LYS A 8 28.73 -20.36 -0.36
N LYS A 9 28.07 -19.61 0.54
CA LYS A 9 26.61 -19.43 0.50
C LYS A 9 26.25 -18.82 -0.85
N GLY A 10 25.50 -19.57 -1.66
CA GLY A 10 25.04 -19.14 -2.97
C GLY A 10 24.20 -17.86 -2.89
N LYS A 11 24.11 -17.13 -4.02
CA LYS A 11 23.28 -15.93 -4.14
C LYS A 11 21.81 -16.32 -3.90
N LYS A 12 21.12 -15.59 -3.03
CA LYS A 12 19.69 -15.81 -2.75
C LYS A 12 18.88 -15.66 -4.06
N PRO A 13 17.88 -16.51 -4.32
CA PRO A 13 17.06 -16.41 -5.53
C PRO A 13 16.33 -15.06 -5.56
N HIS A 14 16.31 -14.42 -6.73
CA HIS A 14 15.59 -13.17 -6.93
C HIS A 14 14.08 -13.45 -6.87
N LYS A 15 13.39 -12.84 -5.90
CA LYS A 15 11.94 -12.93 -5.79
C LYS A 15 11.30 -11.78 -6.55
N ASN A 16 10.52 -12.08 -7.59
CA ASN A 16 9.81 -11.07 -8.37
C ASN A 16 8.80 -10.32 -7.48
N LYS A 17 8.78 -8.99 -7.57
CA LYS A 17 7.81 -8.16 -6.83
C LYS A 17 6.59 -7.95 -7.72
N PRO A 18 5.37 -8.22 -7.23
CA PRO A 18 4.18 -8.01 -8.02
C PRO A 18 4.02 -6.53 -8.38
N THR A 19 3.59 -6.26 -9.60
CA THR A 19 3.31 -4.92 -10.09
C THR A 19 2.11 -4.31 -9.34
N SER A 20 2.15 -2.99 -9.15
CA SER A 20 1.09 -2.26 -8.48
C SER A 20 -0.20 -2.28 -9.31
N LYS A 21 -1.30 -2.81 -8.75
CA LYS A 21 -2.62 -2.84 -9.37
C LYS A 21 -3.31 -1.48 -9.29
N LYS A 22 -2.76 -0.45 -9.93
CA LYS A 22 -3.33 0.92 -9.90
C LYS A 22 -4.71 1.01 -10.57
N TYR A 23 -4.99 0.13 -11.52
CA TYR A 23 -6.25 0.09 -12.26
C TYR A 23 -7.47 -0.20 -11.38
N SER A 24 -7.31 -0.94 -10.27
CA SER A 24 -8.43 -1.31 -9.40
C SER A 24 -9.00 -0.15 -8.58
N MET A 25 -8.29 0.98 -8.53
CA MET A 25 -8.70 2.20 -7.80
C MET A 25 -9.60 3.10 -8.65
N TYR A 26 -9.85 2.74 -9.91
CA TYR A 26 -10.78 3.40 -10.80
C TYR A 26 -12.01 2.53 -10.96
N LYS A 27 -13.19 3.08 -10.65
CA LYS A 27 -14.48 2.44 -10.92
C LYS A 27 -15.22 3.26 -11.95
N VAL A 28 -15.70 2.59 -13.00
CA VAL A 28 -16.52 3.19 -14.04
C VAL A 28 -17.97 2.95 -13.65
N GLU A 29 -18.72 4.02 -13.39
CA GLU A 29 -20.16 3.97 -13.16
C GLU A 29 -20.83 4.77 -14.28
N GLY A 30 -21.19 4.07 -15.35
CA GLY A 30 -21.79 4.66 -16.56
C GLY A 30 -20.89 5.74 -17.16
N VAL A 31 -21.35 7.00 -17.10
CA VAL A 31 -20.65 8.18 -17.63
C VAL A 31 -19.63 8.76 -16.64
N THR A 32 -19.69 8.36 -15.36
CA THR A 32 -18.87 8.94 -14.30
C THR A 32 -17.73 8.02 -13.86
N LEU A 33 -16.53 8.59 -13.74
CA LEU A 33 -15.36 7.90 -13.21
C LEU A 33 -15.24 8.16 -11.71
N LYS A 34 -15.63 7.19 -10.89
CA LYS A 34 -15.36 7.23 -9.44
C LYS A 34 -13.90 6.88 -9.20
N LYS A 35 -13.18 7.82 -8.61
CA LYS A 35 -11.76 7.72 -8.31
C LYS A 35 -11.57 7.70 -6.79
N GLU A 36 -10.64 6.89 -6.31
CA GLU A 36 -10.28 6.83 -4.89
C GLU A 36 -9.58 8.14 -4.43
N ARG A 37 -9.50 8.38 -3.10
CA ARG A 37 -8.87 9.59 -2.55
C ARG A 37 -7.42 9.75 -3.04
N PHE A 38 -7.11 10.94 -3.56
CA PHE A 38 -5.78 11.31 -4.03
C PHE A 38 -5.04 12.14 -2.97
N CYS A 39 -3.71 12.18 -3.07
CA CYS A 39 -2.93 13.07 -2.22
C CYS A 39 -3.03 14.52 -2.72
N PRO A 40 -3.43 15.49 -1.87
CA PRO A 40 -3.55 16.90 -2.26
C PRO A 40 -2.19 17.53 -2.62
N ARG A 41 -1.09 16.99 -2.07
CA ARG A 41 0.26 17.49 -2.32
C ARG A 41 0.93 16.89 -3.56
N CYS A 42 0.53 15.68 -3.97
CA CYS A 42 1.18 14.99 -5.08
C CYS A 42 0.38 15.00 -6.38
N GLY A 43 -0.89 15.41 -6.32
CA GLY A 43 -1.73 15.55 -7.50
C GLY A 43 -2.39 14.24 -7.99
N PRO A 44 -3.10 14.31 -9.13
CA PRO A 44 -3.86 13.20 -9.68
C PRO A 44 -2.96 12.03 -10.08
N GLY A 45 -3.33 10.81 -9.72
CA GLY A 45 -2.59 9.58 -10.02
C GLY A 45 -1.79 9.00 -8.86
N ILE A 46 -1.66 9.72 -7.74
CA ILE A 46 -1.12 9.19 -6.48
C ILE A 46 -2.26 9.02 -5.48
N PHE A 47 -2.65 7.76 -5.31
CA PHE A 47 -3.68 7.36 -4.39
C PHE A 47 -3.16 7.25 -2.95
N LEU A 48 -4.03 7.58 -2.01
CA LEU A 48 -3.77 7.39 -0.59
C LEU A 48 -4.06 5.93 -0.21
N MET A 49 -3.12 5.32 0.50
CA MET A 49 -3.31 4.00 1.11
C MET A 49 -4.33 4.12 2.23
N LYS A 50 -5.44 3.38 2.12
CA LYS A 50 -6.45 3.25 3.17
C LYS A 50 -6.00 2.19 4.17
N ALA A 51 -5.52 2.63 5.33
CA ALA A 51 -5.35 1.79 6.51
C ALA A 51 -6.51 2.03 7.49
N LYS A 52 -6.64 1.17 8.51
CA LYS A 52 -7.76 1.22 9.48
C LYS A 52 -7.90 2.57 10.21
N GLU A 53 -6.79 3.29 10.39
CA GLU A 53 -6.73 4.51 11.21
C GLU A 53 -6.12 5.70 10.46
N ARG A 54 -5.60 5.48 9.24
CA ARG A 54 -4.88 6.51 8.49
C ARG A 54 -4.99 6.36 6.99
N LEU A 55 -4.96 7.50 6.33
CA LEU A 55 -4.70 7.62 4.90
C LEU A 55 -3.25 8.02 4.71
N TYR A 56 -2.51 7.26 3.93
CA TYR A 56 -1.07 7.48 3.79
C TYR A 56 -0.64 7.60 2.33
N CYS A 57 0.14 8.64 2.02
CA CYS A 57 0.78 8.83 0.73
C CYS A 57 2.19 8.23 0.75
N GLY A 58 2.45 7.25 -0.13
CA GLY A 58 3.78 6.66 -0.27
C GLY A 58 4.82 7.55 -0.97
N LYS A 59 4.43 8.67 -1.58
CA LYS A 59 5.35 9.58 -2.31
C LYS A 59 5.86 10.72 -1.44
N CYS A 60 4.98 11.42 -0.72
CA CYS A 60 5.33 12.59 0.10
C CYS A 60 5.16 12.37 1.61
N HIS A 61 4.96 11.11 2.03
CA HIS A 61 4.72 10.74 3.43
C HIS A 61 3.57 11.50 4.11
N TYR A 62 2.64 12.06 3.33
CA TYR A 62 1.43 12.66 3.88
C TYR A 62 0.61 11.61 4.59
N ALA A 63 0.22 11.88 5.83
CA ALA A 63 -0.66 11.03 6.58
C ALA A 63 -1.83 11.87 7.10
N GLU A 64 -3.05 11.50 6.73
CA GLU A 64 -4.24 11.98 7.41
C GLU A 64 -4.66 10.89 8.40
N PHE A 65 -4.66 11.23 9.68
CA PHE A 65 -5.24 10.39 10.72
C PHE A 65 -6.67 10.84 10.88
N GLY A 66 -7.58 10.21 10.14
CA GLY A 66 -9.00 10.43 10.33
C GLY A 66 -9.40 9.88 11.68
N LYS A 67 -9.71 10.74 12.66
CA LYS A 67 -10.64 10.34 13.72
C LYS A 67 -11.92 9.89 12.99
N SER A 68 -12.41 8.69 13.32
CA SER A 68 -13.61 8.02 12.79
C SER A 68 -13.56 7.46 11.36
N VAL A 69 -13.11 6.20 11.23
CA VAL A 69 -13.83 5.17 10.45
C VAL A 69 -13.74 3.81 11.17
N VAL A 70 -14.03 3.80 12.48
CA VAL A 70 -14.43 2.55 13.14
C VAL A 70 -15.96 2.50 12.95
N PRO A 71 -16.54 1.62 12.10
CA PRO A 71 -17.91 1.19 12.39
C PRO A 71 -17.88 0.61 13.80
N LYS A 72 -18.50 1.32 14.73
CA LYS A 72 -18.41 1.11 16.18
C LYS A 72 -19.22 -0.12 16.64
N GLU A 73 -19.30 -1.15 15.81
CA GLU A 73 -20.20 -2.29 16.01
C GLU A 73 -19.48 -3.61 15.68
N ILE A 74 -18.55 -4.04 16.54
CA ILE A 74 -18.40 -5.43 17.03
C ILE A 74 -17.55 -5.30 18.32
N LYS A 75 -18.16 -4.76 19.38
CA LYS A 75 -17.78 -5.01 20.78
C LYS A 75 -19.06 -4.92 21.61
N LYS A 76 -20.00 -5.84 21.36
CA LYS A 76 -20.93 -6.24 22.41
C LYS A 76 -20.51 -7.63 22.87
N LYS A 77 -20.37 -7.67 24.18
CA LYS A 77 -19.96 -8.71 25.09
C LYS A 77 -20.87 -9.93 25.01
#